data_AF-A0A535J974-F1
#
_entry.id   AF-A0A535J974-F1
#
_cell.length_a   1.000
_cell.length_b   1.000
_cell.length_c   1.000
_cell.angle_alpha   90.00
_cell.angle_beta   90.00
_cell.angle_gamma   90.00
#
_symmetry.space_group_name_H-M   'P 1'
#
loop_
_entity.id
_entity.type
_entity.pdbx_description
1 polymer ?
#
loop_
_entity_poly.entity_id
_entity_poly.type
_entity_poly.pdbx_seq_one_letter_code
_entity_poly.pdbx_strand_id
1 'polypeptide(L)'
;MWNPDEPNPFDFYDQWRDVPDDGVAANAFRAQWEMFLRHVAADEPFPHAFGEGAKGVQLAELALESWEKRRWIDVPPLRNGEGVRG
;
A
#
# COMPACT_ATOMS: atom_id res chain seq x y z
N MET A 1 12.13 -32.22 -15.17
CA MET A 1 12.63 -31.49 -16.36
C MET A 1 11.44 -30.71 -16.88
N TRP A 2 11.54 -29.39 -17.01
CA TRP A 2 10.45 -28.53 -17.51
C TRP A 2 10.66 -28.32 -19.02
N ASN A 3 9.59 -28.44 -19.81
CA ASN A 3 9.60 -28.31 -21.27
C ASN A 3 8.58 -27.22 -21.70
N PRO A 4 9.03 -26.09 -22.29
CA PRO A 4 8.14 -25.01 -22.74
C PRO A 4 7.33 -25.34 -24.01
N ASP A 5 7.69 -26.40 -24.75
CA ASP A 5 7.03 -26.79 -26.00
C ASP A 5 5.78 -27.66 -25.77
N GLU A 6 5.62 -28.19 -24.56
CA GLU A 6 4.46 -28.99 -24.18
C GLU A 6 3.41 -28.12 -23.46
N PRO A 7 2.11 -28.25 -23.79
CA PRO A 7 1.05 -27.60 -23.03
C PRO A 7 1.15 -27.97 -21.55
N ASN A 8 1.11 -26.95 -20.69
CA ASN A 8 1.18 -27.16 -19.26
C ASN A 8 0.00 -28.04 -18.79
N PRO A 9 0.25 -29.21 -18.17
CA PRO A 9 -0.80 -30.14 -17.80
C PRO A 9 -1.57 -29.73 -16.53
N PHE A 10 -1.11 -28.69 -15.83
CA PHE A 10 -1.72 -28.25 -14.57
C PHE A 10 -2.78 -27.19 -14.81
N ASP A 11 -3.98 -27.41 -14.26
CA ASP A 11 -4.89 -26.32 -13.96
C ASP A 11 -4.42 -25.62 -12.68
N PHE A 12 -3.95 -24.38 -12.81
CA PHE A 12 -3.51 -23.60 -11.66
C PHE A 12 -4.67 -22.98 -10.89
N TYR A 13 -5.84 -22.78 -11.50
CA TYR A 13 -7.00 -22.21 -10.83
C TYR A 13 -7.57 -23.20 -9.80
N ASP A 14 -7.56 -24.51 -10.12
CA ASP A 14 -7.96 -25.58 -9.20
C ASP A 14 -7.07 -25.70 -7.94
N GLN A 15 -5.91 -25.03 -7.93
CA GLN A 15 -4.99 -24.99 -6.80
C GLN A 15 -5.24 -23.79 -5.87
N TRP A 16 -6.12 -22.85 -6.26
CA TRP A 16 -6.52 -21.75 -5.40
C TRP A 16 -7.38 -22.28 -4.27
N ARG A 17 -7.27 -21.63 -3.11
CA ARG A 17 -8.15 -21.88 -1.97
C ARG A 17 -8.76 -20.58 -1.54
N ASP A 18 -10.06 -20.60 -1.26
CA ASP A 18 -10.73 -19.47 -0.66
C ASP A 18 -10.11 -19.16 0.70
N VAL A 19 -9.89 -17.87 0.94
CA VAL A 19 -9.49 -17.39 2.27
C VAL A 19 -10.75 -17.39 3.14
N PRO A 20 -10.74 -18.04 4.33
CA PRO A 20 -11.89 -18.03 5.22
C PRO A 20 -12.30 -16.61 5.60
N ASP A 21 -13.61 -16.36 5.67
CA ASP A 21 -14.18 -15.12 6.20
C ASP A 21 -14.08 -15.14 7.74
N ASP A 22 -13.28 -14.24 8.32
CA ASP A 22 -13.01 -14.15 9.76
C ASP A 22 -14.04 -13.28 10.52
N GLY A 23 -15.05 -12.76 9.81
CA GLY A 23 -16.21 -12.09 10.39
C GLY A 23 -16.50 -10.73 9.77
N VAL A 24 -17.35 -9.96 10.44
CA VAL A 24 -17.80 -8.67 9.90
C VAL A 24 -16.69 -7.63 10.01
N ALA A 25 -16.06 -7.32 8.88
CA ALA A 25 -15.16 -6.19 8.76
C ALA A 25 -15.89 -4.89 9.15
N ALA A 26 -15.32 -4.13 10.08
CA ALA A 26 -15.82 -2.80 10.41
C ALA A 26 -15.68 -1.88 9.18
N ASN A 27 -16.54 -0.86 9.10
CA ASN A 27 -16.39 0.17 8.09
C ASN A 27 -14.98 0.80 8.20
N ALA A 28 -14.21 0.75 7.11
CA ALA A 28 -12.80 1.16 7.11
C ALA A 28 -12.60 2.63 7.47
N PHE A 29 -13.51 3.52 7.05
CA PHE A 29 -13.45 4.94 7.42
C PHE A 29 -13.68 5.13 8.92
N ARG A 30 -14.70 4.46 9.47
CA ARG A 30 -14.94 4.50 10.92
C ARG A 30 -13.72 3.98 11.70
N ALA A 31 -13.15 2.85 11.28
CA ALA A 31 -11.97 2.28 11.95
C ALA A 31 -10.79 3.25 11.95
N GLN A 32 -10.50 3.90 10.82
CA GLN A 32 -9.43 4.89 10.72
C GLN A 32 -9.72 6.15 11.54
N TRP A 33 -10.97 6.62 11.57
CA TRP A 33 -11.38 7.74 12.44
C TRP A 33 -11.16 7.42 13.91
N GLU A 34 -11.52 6.22 14.36
CA GLU A 34 -11.27 5.79 15.72
C GLU A 34 -9.77 5.73 16.05
N MET A 35 -8.92 5.27 15.12
CA MET A 35 -7.46 5.31 15.28
C MET A 35 -6.94 6.74 15.42
N PHE A 36 -7.39 7.66 14.55
CA PHE A 36 -6.96 9.06 14.59
C PHE A 36 -7.40 9.74 15.89
N LEU A 37 -8.61 9.48 16.36
CA LEU A 37 -9.10 10.03 17.63
C LEU A 37 -8.29 9.50 18.83
N ARG A 38 -7.94 8.21 18.85
CA ARG A 38 -7.07 7.65 19.91
C ARG A 38 -5.66 8.22 19.87
N HIS A 39 -5.11 8.44 18.67
CA HIS A 39 -3.83 9.13 18.52
C HIS A 39 -3.88 10.54 19.12
N VAL A 40 -4.88 11.34 18.80
CA VAL A 40 -5.00 12.72 19.30
C VAL A 40 -5.31 12.78 20.80
N ALA A 41 -6.19 11.91 21.29
CA ALA A 41 -6.68 11.98 22.68
C ALA A 41 -5.80 11.22 23.69
N ALA A 42 -5.08 10.20 23.25
CA ALA A 42 -4.35 9.26 24.11
C ALA A 42 -2.91 8.99 23.66
N ASP A 43 -2.40 9.73 22.68
CA ASP A 43 -1.01 9.61 22.19
C ASP A 43 -0.68 8.20 21.64
N GLU A 44 -1.69 7.48 21.14
CA GLU A 44 -1.47 6.19 20.49
C GLU A 44 -0.70 6.35 19.16
N PRO A 45 0.15 5.37 18.78
CA PRO A 45 0.86 5.41 17.50
C PRO A 45 -0.08 5.51 16.30
N PHE A 46 0.21 6.42 15.37
CA PHE A 46 -0.58 6.63 14.16
C PHE A 46 0.27 6.58 12.88
N PRO A 47 0.21 5.49 12.12
CA PRO A 47 1.06 5.32 10.94
C PRO A 47 0.60 6.12 9.73
N HIS A 48 -0.63 6.67 9.72
CA HIS A 48 -1.25 7.31 8.55
C HIS A 48 -1.16 8.85 8.58
N ALA A 49 -0.08 9.38 9.15
CA ALA A 49 0.17 10.81 9.22
C ALA A 49 0.31 11.44 7.82
N PHE A 50 0.38 12.78 7.76
CA PHE A 50 0.47 13.51 6.49
C PHE A 50 1.64 13.10 5.59
N GLY A 51 2.73 12.58 6.17
CA GLY A 51 3.85 12.03 5.41
C GLY A 51 3.45 10.89 4.47
N GLU A 52 2.50 10.03 4.87
CA GLU A 52 2.00 8.97 3.99
C GLU A 52 1.18 9.52 2.82
N GLY A 53 0.42 10.59 3.05
CA GLY A 53 -0.26 11.33 1.98
C GLY A 53 0.73 11.95 0.99
N ALA A 54 1.82 12.53 1.49
CA ALA A 54 2.87 13.11 0.65
C ALA A 54 3.58 12.05 -0.23
N LYS A 55 3.80 10.83 0.29
CA LYS A 55 4.33 9.72 -0.51
C LYS A 55 3.40 9.36 -1.68
N GLY A 56 2.09 9.39 -1.45
CA GLY A 56 1.10 9.15 -2.50
C GLY A 56 1.18 10.16 -3.64
N VAL A 57 1.27 11.45 -3.30
CA VAL A 57 1.42 12.53 -4.30
C VAL A 57 2.76 12.40 -5.03
N GLN A 58 3.86 12.17 -4.32
CA GLN A 58 5.19 11.97 -4.91
C GLN A 58 5.17 10.85 -5.95
N LEU A 59 4.59 9.70 -5.61
CA LEU A 59 4.51 8.57 -6.53
C LEU A 59 3.66 8.91 -7.77
N ALA A 60 2.55 9.63 -7.59
CA ALA A 60 1.71 10.05 -8.71
C ALA A 60 2.46 10.98 -9.68
N GLU A 61 3.19 11.96 -9.16
CA GLU A 61 4.01 12.88 -9.97
C GLU A 61 5.13 12.16 -10.72
N LEU A 62 5.85 11.26 -10.04
CA LEU A 62 6.91 10.46 -10.66
C LEU A 62 6.37 9.48 -11.70
N ALA A 63 5.16 8.95 -11.50
CA ALA A 63 4.50 8.11 -12.49
C ALA A 63 4.16 8.90 -13.77
N LEU A 64 3.71 10.15 -13.63
CA LEU A 64 3.48 11.04 -14.78
C LEU A 64 4.80 11.35 -15.50
N GLU A 65 5.87 11.64 -14.76
CA GLU A 65 7.21 11.86 -15.33
C GLU A 65 7.75 10.61 -16.05
N SER A 66 7.57 9.43 -15.44
CA SER A 66 7.95 8.14 -16.02
C SER A 66 7.21 7.88 -17.33
N TRP A 67 5.92 8.22 -17.37
CA TRP A 67 5.11 8.11 -18.57
C TRP A 67 5.62 9.05 -19.68
N GLU A 68 5.87 10.32 -19.36
CA GLU A 68 6.40 11.29 -20.32
C GLU A 68 7.77 10.86 -20.87
N LYS A 69 8.67 10.40 -19.99
CA LYS A 69 10.05 10.03 -20.35
C LYS A 69 10.20 8.60 -20.84
N ARG A 70 9.13 7.80 -20.83
CA ARG A 70 9.10 6.38 -21.23
C ARG A 70 10.20 5.54 -20.58
N ARG A 71 10.51 5.82 -19.31
CA ARG A 71 11.57 5.15 -18.56
C ARG A 71 11.21 5.05 -17.10
N TRP A 72 11.81 4.07 -16.43
CA TRP A 72 11.77 3.97 -14.97
C TRP A 72 12.41 5.18 -14.31
N ILE A 73 11.83 5.62 -13.20
CA ILE A 73 12.30 6.72 -12.38
C ILE A 73 12.38 6.22 -10.94
N ASP A 74 13.54 6.42 -10.31
CA ASP A 74 13.72 6.09 -8.90
C ASP A 74 12.84 6.99 -8.05
N VAL A 75 12.23 6.41 -7.01
CA VAL A 75 11.48 7.18 -6.02
C VAL A 75 12.46 7.67 -4.96
N PRO A 76 12.83 8.97 -4.94
CA PRO A 76 13.77 9.46 -3.95
C PRO A 76 13.12 9.48 -2.56
N PRO A 77 13.91 9.39 -1.48
CA PRO A 77 13.37 9.56 -0.14
C PRO A 77 12.76 10.97 0.00
N LEU A 78 11.57 11.06 0.59
CA LEU A 78 11.04 12.35 1.02
C LEU A 78 11.99 12.93 2.07
N ARG A 79 12.32 14.22 1.93
CA ARG A 79 13.04 14.93 2.98
C ARG A 79 12.08 14.99 4.17
N ASN A 80 12.32 14.15 5.16
CA ASN A 80 11.61 14.22 6.42
C ASN A 80 11.78 15.65 6.93
N GLY A 81 10.68 16.38 7.12
CA GLY A 81 10.73 17.54 8.00
C GLY A 81 11.22 17.03 9.34
N GLU A 82 12.42 17.44 9.75
CA GLU A 82 12.88 17.30 11.13
C GLU A 82 11.82 17.97 12.02
N GLY A 83 10.90 17.21 12.62
CA GLY A 83 9.90 17.83 13.49
C GLY A 83 8.59 17.12 13.76
N VAL A 84 8.49 15.79 13.67
CA VAL A 84 7.36 15.09 14.33
C VAL A 84 7.91 14.01 15.25
N ARG A 85 8.47 14.49 16.38
CA ARG A 85 8.29 13.82 17.67
C ARG A 85 7.13 14.55 18.35
N GLY A 86 6.21 13.78 18.90
CA GLY A 86 4.90 14.17 19.39
C GLY A 86 4.07 12.94 19.15
#